data_AF-A0A9E5YZH1-F1
#
_entry.id   AF-A0A9E5YZH1-F1
#
_cell.length_a   1.000
_cell.length_b   1.000
_cell.length_c   1.000
_cell.angle_alpha   90.00
_cell.angle_beta   90.00
_cell.angle_gamma   90.00
#
_symmetry.space_group_name_H-M   'P 1'
#
loop_
_entity.id
_entity.type
_entity.pdbx_description
1 polymer ?
#
loop_
_entity_poly.entity_id
_entity_poly.type
_entity_poly.pdbx_seq_one_letter_code
_entity_poly.pdbx_strand_id
1 'polypeptide(L)'
;QVPPKSLDRNSFDSTPVSALSVEDGAATLTAFTARSIAMARDHFPDVPVRWLVCGGGRRNATIMRLLSENLCVPVEPVEAVGWSGDHLEAEAFGFLAVRSLKGLPLSVPTTTGVARPMSGGHLFDPVSG
;
A
#
# COMPACT_ATOMS: atom_id res chain seq x y z
N GLN A 1 -4.77 -3.67 15.17
CA GLN A 1 -3.78 -4.75 14.97
C GLN A 1 -2.41 -4.12 14.77
N VAL A 2 -1.42 -4.54 15.55
CA VAL A 2 -0.03 -4.06 15.48
C VAL A 2 0.68 -4.69 14.26
N PRO A 3 1.54 -3.96 13.53
CA PRO A 3 2.37 -4.53 12.46
C PRO A 3 3.39 -5.58 12.97
N PRO A 4 3.91 -6.48 12.10
CA PRO A 4 3.60 -6.62 10.68
C PRO A 4 2.23 -7.26 10.46
N LYS A 5 1.46 -6.72 9.51
CA LYS A 5 0.14 -7.23 9.13
C LYS A 5 -0.07 -7.07 7.63
N SER A 6 -0.81 -7.99 7.03
CA SER A 6 -1.31 -7.88 5.66
C SER A 6 -2.79 -8.26 5.65
N LEU A 7 -3.57 -7.56 4.85
CA LEU A 7 -5.01 -7.75 4.72
C LEU A 7 -5.34 -7.97 3.24
N ASP A 8 -6.37 -8.77 2.99
CA ASP A 8 -6.89 -9.03 1.65
C ASP A 8 -8.42 -8.82 1.62
N ARG A 9 -9.05 -9.14 0.49
CA ARG A 9 -10.51 -9.02 0.32
C ARG A 9 -11.33 -9.81 1.35
N ASN A 10 -10.79 -10.87 1.94
CA ASN A 10 -11.48 -11.68 2.95
C ASN A 10 -11.38 -11.05 4.34
N SER A 11 -10.56 -10.01 4.50
CA SER A 11 -10.35 -9.29 5.75
C SER A 11 -11.36 -8.18 6.01
N PHE A 12 -12.18 -7.82 5.00
CA PHE A 12 -13.13 -6.71 5.07
C PHE A 12 -14.57 -7.23 5.01
N ASP A 13 -15.34 -7.00 6.07
CA ASP A 13 -16.77 -7.27 6.12
C ASP A 13 -17.55 -6.05 5.59
N SER A 14 -18.40 -6.29 4.58
CA SER A 14 -19.25 -5.25 3.98
C SER A 14 -20.60 -5.10 4.66
N THR A 15 -20.95 -5.98 5.62
CA THR A 15 -22.18 -5.91 6.41
C THR A 15 -22.47 -4.51 6.96
N PRO A 16 -21.49 -3.76 7.52
CA PRO A 16 -21.72 -2.42 8.07
C PRO A 16 -22.27 -1.38 7.09
N VAL A 17 -22.08 -1.57 5.77
CA VAL A 17 -22.55 -0.64 4.74
C VAL A 17 -23.66 -1.24 3.86
N SER A 18 -24.08 -2.48 4.13
CA SER A 18 -24.99 -3.23 3.27
C SER A 18 -26.41 -2.65 3.19
N ALA A 19 -26.84 -1.92 4.23
CA ALA A 19 -28.16 -1.27 4.29
C ALA A 19 -28.14 0.19 3.79
N LEU A 20 -26.99 0.73 3.39
CA LEU A 20 -26.86 2.10 2.90
C LEU A 20 -27.24 2.19 1.43
N SER A 21 -27.57 3.40 0.97
CA SER A 21 -27.63 3.71 -0.46
C SER A 21 -26.25 3.49 -1.11
N VAL A 22 -26.20 3.41 -2.43
CA VAL A 22 -24.91 3.28 -3.14
C VAL A 22 -24.02 4.49 -2.86
N GLU A 23 -24.62 5.67 -2.83
CA GLU A 23 -23.96 6.95 -2.58
C GLU A 23 -23.41 7.01 -1.15
N ASP A 24 -24.23 6.67 -0.16
CA ASP A 24 -23.82 6.68 1.25
C ASP A 24 -22.82 5.57 1.56
N GLY A 25 -22.98 4.39 0.95
CA GLY A 25 -22.02 3.29 1.05
C GLY A 25 -20.66 3.68 0.49
N ALA A 26 -20.62 4.27 -0.71
CA ALA A 26 -19.39 4.76 -1.32
C ALA A 26 -18.74 5.87 -0.47
N ALA A 27 -19.52 6.84 0.02
CA ALA A 27 -19.02 7.90 0.89
C ALA A 27 -18.45 7.35 2.20
N THR A 28 -19.16 6.41 2.83
CA THR A 28 -18.76 5.77 4.08
C THR A 28 -17.47 4.98 3.91
N LEU A 29 -17.36 4.15 2.88
CA LEU A 29 -16.15 3.38 2.58
C LEU A 29 -14.96 4.28 2.25
N THR A 30 -15.20 5.38 1.51
CA THR A 30 -14.17 6.37 1.18
C THR A 30 -13.62 7.03 2.45
N ALA A 31 -14.51 7.46 3.36
CA ALA A 31 -14.12 8.04 4.64
C ALA A 31 -13.42 7.02 5.55
N PHE A 32 -13.91 5.77 5.59
CA PHE A 32 -13.31 4.67 6.32
C PHE A 32 -11.86 4.41 5.86
N THR A 33 -11.62 4.36 4.54
CA THR A 33 -10.28 4.16 3.98
C THR A 33 -9.33 5.29 4.39
N ALA A 34 -9.73 6.56 4.21
CA ALA A 34 -8.87 7.70 4.55
C ALA A 34 -8.53 7.75 6.05
N ARG A 35 -9.52 7.52 6.92
CA ARG A 35 -9.31 7.50 8.38
C ARG A 35 -8.45 6.32 8.81
N SER A 36 -8.63 5.14 8.21
CA SER A 36 -7.80 3.96 8.49
C SER A 36 -6.33 4.19 8.12
N ILE A 37 -6.07 4.86 7.00
CA ILE A 37 -4.71 5.24 6.59
C ILE A 37 -4.13 6.25 7.59
N ALA A 38 -4.90 7.25 8.01
CA ALA A 38 -4.43 8.24 8.99
C ALA A 38 -4.07 7.61 10.35
N MET A 39 -4.85 6.62 10.80
CA MET A 39 -4.55 5.86 12.03
C MET A 39 -3.26 5.03 11.93
N ALA A 40 -2.75 4.73 10.74
CA ALA A 40 -1.49 4.01 10.60
C ALA A 40 -0.28 4.81 11.11
N ARG A 41 -0.41 6.15 11.23
CA ARG A 41 0.61 7.04 11.79
C ARG A 41 1.09 6.61 13.18
N ASP A 42 0.19 6.09 13.99
CA ASP A 42 0.47 5.64 15.36
C ASP A 42 1.46 4.47 15.42
N HIS A 43 1.75 3.85 14.27
CA HIS A 43 2.69 2.73 14.15
C HIS A 43 4.03 3.12 13.53
N PHE A 44 4.22 4.36 13.08
CA PHE A 44 5.49 4.80 12.51
C PHE A 44 6.48 5.19 13.61
N PRO A 45 7.78 4.92 13.41
CA PRO A 45 8.81 5.31 14.39
C PRO A 45 8.95 6.84 14.48
N ASP A 46 8.66 7.55 13.39
CA ASP A 46 8.74 9.00 13.27
C ASP A 46 7.49 9.56 12.60
N VAL A 47 7.21 10.84 12.86
CA VAL A 47 6.09 11.55 12.23
C VAL A 47 6.41 11.80 10.75
N PRO A 48 5.59 11.31 9.80
CA PRO A 48 5.80 11.58 8.38
C PRO A 48 5.64 13.08 8.07
N VAL A 49 6.56 13.63 7.29
CA VAL A 49 6.51 15.03 6.84
C VAL A 49 5.73 15.22 5.54
N ARG A 50 5.47 14.14 4.80
CA ARG A 50 4.68 14.10 3.56
C ARG A 50 4.23 12.68 3.24
N TRP A 51 3.18 12.54 2.43
CA TRP A 51 2.67 11.27 1.92
C TRP A 51 2.65 11.30 0.39
N LEU A 52 3.24 10.27 -0.23
CA LEU A 52 3.21 10.09 -1.68
C LEU A 52 2.30 8.91 -2.01
N VAL A 53 1.23 9.16 -2.78
CA VAL A 53 0.18 8.18 -3.06
C VAL A 53 0.35 7.58 -4.45
N CYS A 54 0.43 6.25 -4.54
CA CYS A 54 0.49 5.47 -5.78
C CYS A 54 -0.78 4.63 -5.99
N GLY A 55 -0.84 3.85 -7.08
CA GLY A 55 -1.98 2.98 -7.40
C GLY A 55 -3.24 3.75 -7.80
N GLY A 56 -4.34 3.04 -8.06
CA GLY A 56 -5.57 3.65 -8.59
C GLY A 56 -6.20 4.71 -7.68
N GLY A 57 -6.07 4.54 -6.35
CA GLY A 57 -6.63 5.45 -5.35
C GLY A 57 -6.15 6.90 -5.46
N ARG A 58 -4.92 7.12 -5.94
CA ARG A 58 -4.35 8.46 -6.14
C ARG A 58 -5.13 9.31 -7.16
N ARG A 59 -5.88 8.68 -8.07
CA ARG A 59 -6.72 9.35 -9.08
C ARG A 59 -8.09 9.73 -8.55
N ASN A 60 -8.49 9.24 -7.37
CA ASN A 60 -9.75 9.58 -6.75
C ASN A 60 -9.61 10.88 -5.95
N ALA A 61 -10.14 11.97 -6.50
CA ALA A 61 -10.06 13.30 -5.88
C ALA A 61 -10.67 13.35 -4.47
N THR A 62 -11.72 12.59 -4.20
CA THR A 62 -12.35 12.53 -2.87
C THR A 62 -11.46 11.82 -1.86
N ILE A 63 -10.83 10.70 -2.23
CA ILE A 63 -9.85 10.01 -1.38
C ILE A 63 -8.67 10.94 -1.08
N MET A 64 -8.08 11.55 -2.10
CA MET A 64 -6.93 12.45 -1.93
C MET A 64 -7.27 13.63 -1.02
N ARG A 65 -8.44 14.26 -1.19
CA ARG A 65 -8.92 15.34 -0.32
C ARG A 65 -9.06 14.87 1.13
N LEU A 66 -9.75 13.75 1.37
CA LEU A 66 -9.94 13.23 2.73
C LEU A 66 -8.62 12.82 3.37
N LEU A 67 -7.67 12.27 2.62
CA LEU A 67 -6.33 11.99 3.11
C LEU A 67 -5.63 13.27 3.56
N SER A 68 -5.63 14.32 2.74
CA SER A 68 -5.04 15.62 3.09
C SER A 68 -5.65 16.20 4.37
N GLU A 69 -6.99 16.13 4.51
CA GLU A 69 -7.70 16.61 5.70
C GLU A 69 -7.36 15.81 6.98
N ASN A 70 -7.19 14.49 6.87
CA ASN A 70 -6.95 13.63 8.04
C ASN A 70 -5.46 13.54 8.42
N LEU A 71 -4.54 13.73 7.48
CA LEU A 71 -3.09 13.56 7.71
C LEU A 71 -2.41 14.86 8.16
N CYS A 72 -2.98 16.02 7.84
CA CYS A 72 -2.48 17.36 8.22
C CYS A 72 -1.01 17.64 7.81
N VAL A 73 -0.52 16.93 6.80
CA VAL A 73 0.77 17.13 6.13
C VAL A 73 0.55 16.99 4.62
N PRO A 74 1.48 17.46 3.76
CA PRO A 74 1.31 17.32 2.31
C PRO A 74 1.02 15.87 1.89
N VAL A 75 -0.06 15.71 1.12
CA VAL A 75 -0.44 14.44 0.46
C VAL A 75 -0.45 14.70 -1.04
N GLU A 76 0.44 14.02 -1.76
CA GLU A 76 0.69 14.26 -3.16
C GLU A 76 0.65 12.95 -3.94
N PRO A 77 0.20 12.95 -5.21
CA PRO A 77 0.43 11.81 -6.08
C PRO A 77 1.95 11.61 -6.28
N VAL A 78 2.40 10.36 -6.46
CA VAL A 78 3.84 10.05 -6.66
C VAL A 78 4.44 10.74 -7.90
N GLU A 79 3.60 11.16 -8.85
CA GLU A 79 3.99 11.99 -9.98
C GLU A 79 4.66 13.31 -9.57
N ALA A 80 4.39 13.83 -8.36
CA ALA A 80 5.05 15.03 -7.82
C ALA A 80 6.56 14.86 -7.62
N VAL A 81 7.05 13.62 -7.54
CA VAL A 81 8.49 13.29 -7.49
C VAL A 81 9.00 12.64 -8.78
N GLY A 82 8.23 12.72 -9.87
CA GLY A 82 8.62 12.20 -11.18
C GLY A 82 8.44 10.69 -11.36
N TRP A 83 7.69 10.03 -10.48
CA TRP A 83 7.42 8.59 -10.59
C TRP A 83 6.09 8.30 -11.28
N SER A 84 5.98 7.13 -11.93
CA SER A 84 4.71 6.66 -12.48
C SER A 84 3.93 5.88 -11.43
N GLY A 85 2.82 6.43 -10.94
CA GLY A 85 2.01 5.73 -9.94
C GLY A 85 1.25 4.51 -10.47
N ASP A 86 1.14 4.34 -11.79
CA ASP A 86 0.55 3.14 -12.40
C ASP A 86 1.58 2.01 -12.60
N HIS A 87 2.86 2.34 -12.73
CA HIS A 87 3.91 1.37 -13.01
C HIS A 87 4.70 0.96 -11.77
N LEU A 88 4.59 1.71 -10.66
CA LEU A 88 5.43 1.53 -9.48
C LEU A 88 5.42 0.08 -8.93
N GLU A 89 4.27 -0.60 -8.96
CA GLU A 89 4.19 -1.99 -8.51
C GLU A 89 4.92 -2.95 -9.48
N ALA A 90 4.76 -2.77 -10.79
CA ALA A 90 5.48 -3.56 -11.79
C ALA A 90 7.00 -3.33 -11.72
N GLU A 91 7.43 -2.09 -11.52
CA GLU A 91 8.83 -1.73 -11.31
C GLU A 91 9.38 -2.36 -10.02
N ALA A 92 8.60 -2.38 -8.94
CA ALA A 92 8.97 -3.07 -7.70
C ALA A 92 9.17 -4.57 -7.93
N PHE A 93 8.30 -5.25 -8.69
CA PHE A 93 8.52 -6.65 -9.07
C PHE A 93 9.78 -6.85 -9.92
N GLY A 94 10.06 -5.95 -10.87
CA GLY A 94 11.31 -5.98 -11.64
C GLY A 94 12.55 -5.86 -10.75
N PHE A 95 12.51 -4.95 -9.77
CA PHE A 95 13.57 -4.82 -8.77
C PHE A 95 13.74 -6.09 -7.92
N LEU A 96 12.63 -6.68 -7.44
CA LEU A 96 12.66 -7.93 -6.68
C LEU A 96 13.20 -9.11 -7.50
N ALA A 97 12.90 -9.18 -8.80
CA ALA A 97 13.44 -10.21 -9.69
C ALA A 97 14.98 -10.12 -9.79
N VAL A 98 15.54 -8.93 -10.02
CA VAL A 98 17.00 -8.72 -10.05
C VAL A 98 17.64 -9.09 -8.71
N ARG A 99 16.97 -8.78 -7.59
CA ARG A 99 17.46 -9.15 -6.26
C ARG A 99 17.44 -10.66 -6.05
N SER A 100 16.38 -11.34 -6.49
CA SER A 100 16.27 -12.80 -6.45
C SER A 100 17.41 -13.47 -7.20
N LEU A 101 17.67 -13.02 -8.44
CA LEU A 101 18.80 -13.48 -9.27
C LEU A 101 20.17 -13.29 -8.58
N LYS A 102 20.30 -12.24 -7.77
CA LYS A 102 21.52 -11.93 -7.02
C LYS A 102 21.56 -12.55 -5.61
N GLY A 103 20.55 -13.34 -5.22
CA GLY A 103 20.44 -13.89 -3.87
C GLY A 103 20.27 -12.85 -2.76
N LEU A 104 19.84 -11.63 -3.09
CA LEU A 104 19.68 -10.53 -2.15
C LEU A 104 18.33 -10.61 -1.42
N PRO A 105 18.22 -10.09 -0.18
CA PRO A 105 16.98 -10.14 0.58
C PRO A 105 15.80 -9.49 -0.15
N LEU A 106 14.66 -10.18 -0.24
CA LEU A 106 13.38 -9.65 -0.75
C LEU A 106 12.44 -9.24 0.38
N SER A 107 12.57 -9.89 1.54
CA SER A 107 11.83 -9.56 2.74
C SER A 107 12.76 -9.36 3.95
N VAL A 108 12.31 -8.54 4.90
CA VAL A 108 13.02 -8.22 6.13
C VAL A 108 12.06 -8.35 7.34
N PRO A 109 12.59 -8.57 8.56
CA PRO A 109 11.75 -8.79 9.74
C PRO A 109 10.74 -7.66 10.00
N THR A 110 11.13 -6.41 9.73
CA THR A 110 10.30 -5.22 9.99
C THR A 110 9.13 -5.05 9.03
N THR A 111 9.10 -5.75 7.87
CA THR A 111 8.01 -5.65 6.90
C THR A 111 7.04 -6.83 6.97
N THR A 112 7.56 -8.07 7.03
CA THR A 112 6.70 -9.28 6.99
C THR A 112 6.86 -10.20 8.19
N GLY A 113 7.72 -9.88 9.16
CA GLY A 113 7.94 -10.73 10.34
C GLY A 113 8.81 -11.98 10.10
N VAL A 114 9.54 -12.07 8.98
CA VAL A 114 10.52 -13.15 8.76
C VAL A 114 11.63 -13.10 9.82
N ALA A 115 12.22 -14.25 10.17
CA ALA A 115 13.19 -14.36 11.28
C ALA A 115 14.50 -13.58 11.04
N ARG A 116 14.89 -13.38 9.78
CA ARG A 116 16.06 -12.61 9.33
C ARG A 116 15.80 -12.09 7.92
N PRO A 117 16.63 -11.20 7.35
CA PRO A 117 16.53 -10.85 5.93
C PRO A 117 16.61 -12.11 5.07
N MET A 118 15.60 -12.34 4.23
CA MET A 118 15.44 -13.56 3.43
C MET A 118 15.35 -13.22 1.95
N SER A 119 16.16 -13.91 1.14
CA SER A 119 15.94 -13.98 -0.31
C SER A 119 14.69 -14.83 -0.60
N GLY A 120 14.25 -14.83 -1.86
CA GLY A 120 13.11 -15.62 -2.32
C GLY A 120 12.96 -15.56 -3.83
N GLY A 121 11.80 -15.96 -4.33
CA GLY A 121 11.54 -16.09 -5.76
C GLY A 121 12.07 -17.42 -6.32
N HIS A 122 11.48 -17.84 -7.44
CA HIS A 122 11.90 -19.02 -8.19
C HIS A 122 12.23 -18.59 -9.61
N LEU A 123 13.47 -18.85 -10.05
CA LEU A 123 13.88 -18.64 -11.43
C LEU A 123 13.37 -19.82 -12.26
N PHE A 124 12.48 -19.54 -13.20
CA PHE A 124 12.10 -20.48 -14.24
C PHE A 124 12.89 -20.14 -15.50
N ASP A 125 13.81 -21.02 -15.89
CA ASP A 125 14.60 -20.86 -17.11
C ASP A 125 13.75 -21.29 -18.32
N PRO A 126 13.46 -20.38 -19.27
CA PRO A 126 12.66 -20.71 -20.44
C PRO A 126 13.35 -21.68 -21.42
N VAL A 127 14.64 -21.97 -21.24
CA VAL A 127 15.43 -22.85 -22.13
C VAL A 127 15.60 -24.27 -21.57
N SER A 128 15.20 -24.52 -20.32
CA SER A 128 15.23 -25.86 -19.73
C SER A 128 13.92 -26.61 -20.00
N GLY A 129 13.80 -27.14 -21.22
CA GLY A 129 12.81 -28.14 -21.65
C GLY A 129 13.47 -29.47 -21.97
#